data_AF-A0A842R8V4-F1
#
_entry.id   AF-A0A842R8V4-F1
#
_cell.length_a   1.000
_cell.length_b   1.000
_cell.length_c   1.000
_cell.angle_alpha   90.00
_cell.angle_beta   90.00
_cell.angle_gamma   90.00
#
_symmetry.space_group_name_H-M   'P 1'
#
loop_
_entity.id
_entity.type
_entity.pdbx_description
1 polymer ?
#
loop_
_entity_poly.entity_id
_entity_poly.type
_entity_poly.pdbx_seq_one_letter_code
_entity_poly.pdbx_strand_id
1 'polypeptide(L)'
;MQFVTYFEAYLLDLTKQETKILENLSTDSHFRRKRAVKKAASFTNEQIIEKLFLILLLDEKSGIRKAVISTLGKISKKTKEYNEKIIAAVEKVLQNDPNQSVKQEARKVLARIKTK
;
A
#
# COMPACT_ATOMS: atom_id res chain seq x y z
N MET A 1 -29.14 1.05 15.80
CA MET A 1 -28.12 0.14 15.26
C MET A 1 -27.25 0.94 14.28
N GLN A 2 -26.19 1.59 14.81
CA GLN A 2 -25.32 2.55 14.12
C GLN A 2 -24.15 1.87 13.40
N PHE A 3 -24.42 1.02 12.40
CA PHE A 3 -23.35 0.45 11.55
C PHE A 3 -23.25 1.11 10.17
N VAL A 4 -24.26 1.87 9.76
CA VAL A 4 -24.30 2.49 8.41
C VAL A 4 -23.48 3.79 8.35
N THR A 5 -23.24 4.46 9.48
CA THR A 5 -22.68 5.83 9.47
C THR A 5 -21.17 5.93 9.34
N TYR A 6 -20.39 4.87 9.67
CA TYR A 6 -18.93 4.95 9.66
C TYR A 6 -18.32 4.77 8.26
N PHE A 7 -18.92 3.91 7.43
CA PHE A 7 -18.39 3.65 6.08
C PHE A 7 -18.70 4.81 5.12
N GLU A 8 -19.90 5.39 5.22
CA GLU A 8 -20.30 6.53 4.39
C GLU A 8 -19.52 7.80 4.72
N ALA A 9 -19.23 8.07 6.00
CA ALA A 9 -18.43 9.24 6.39
C ALA A 9 -16.96 9.14 5.93
N TYR A 10 -16.41 7.93 5.83
CA TYR A 10 -15.04 7.70 5.37
C TYR A 10 -14.90 7.92 3.85
N LEU A 11 -16.00 7.97 3.08
CA LEU A 11 -15.96 8.15 1.62
C LEU A 11 -16.22 9.59 1.16
N LEU A 12 -16.51 10.54 2.08
CA LEU A 12 -17.02 11.88 1.73
C LEU A 12 -16.10 12.72 0.83
N ASP A 13 -14.79 12.46 0.83
CA ASP A 13 -13.80 13.19 0.01
C ASP A 13 -13.14 12.33 -1.09
N LEU A 14 -13.66 11.14 -1.38
CA LEU A 14 -13.08 10.27 -2.41
C LEU A 14 -13.68 10.52 -3.78
N THR A 15 -12.81 10.67 -4.78
CA THR A 15 -13.23 10.59 -6.17
C THR A 15 -13.72 9.18 -6.50
N LYS A 16 -14.59 9.07 -7.51
CA LYS A 16 -15.04 7.78 -8.06
C LYS A 16 -13.87 6.83 -8.39
N GLN A 17 -12.71 7.37 -8.77
CA GLN A 17 -11.54 6.55 -9.06
C GLN A 17 -10.88 6.00 -7.80
N GLU A 18 -10.80 6.80 -6.74
CA GLU A 18 -10.24 6.40 -5.45
C GLU A 18 -11.12 5.35 -4.75
N THR A 19 -12.43 5.55 -4.74
CA THR A 19 -13.40 4.54 -4.25
C THR A 19 -13.20 3.21 -4.98
N LYS A 20 -13.14 3.24 -6.31
CA LYS A 20 -12.94 2.04 -7.12
C LYS A 20 -11.59 1.36 -6.86
N ILE A 21 -10.54 2.13 -6.54
CA ILE A 21 -9.25 1.56 -6.17
C ILE A 21 -9.34 0.87 -4.81
N LEU A 22 -9.95 1.49 -3.80
CA LEU A 22 -10.13 0.89 -2.47
C LEU A 22 -10.95 -0.40 -2.50
N GLU A 23 -12.02 -0.44 -3.29
CA GLU A 23 -12.80 -1.66 -3.56
C GLU A 23 -11.91 -2.77 -4.13
N ASN A 24 -11.14 -2.46 -5.19
CA ASN A 24 -10.27 -3.43 -5.84
C ASN A 24 -9.06 -3.82 -4.99
N LEU A 25 -8.64 -3.01 -4.03
CA LEU A 25 -7.62 -3.35 -3.04
C LEU A 25 -8.16 -4.34 -1.99
N SER A 26 -9.48 -4.41 -1.80
CA SER A 26 -10.14 -5.23 -0.77
C SER A 26 -10.80 -6.51 -1.29
N THR A 27 -10.74 -6.78 -2.60
CA THR A 27 -11.38 -7.95 -3.21
C THR A 27 -10.61 -9.25 -2.94
N ASP A 28 -11.30 -10.39 -2.94
CA ASP A 28 -10.67 -11.72 -2.80
C ASP A 28 -9.78 -12.13 -3.98
N SER A 29 -10.04 -11.54 -5.16
CA SER A 29 -9.23 -11.81 -6.34
C SER A 29 -7.83 -11.20 -6.22
N HIS A 30 -6.83 -12.04 -5.99
CA HIS A 30 -5.43 -11.63 -5.89
C HIS A 30 -4.92 -10.92 -7.16
N PHE A 31 -5.45 -11.29 -8.35
CA PHE A 31 -5.14 -10.59 -9.60
C PHE A 31 -5.67 -9.15 -9.61
N ARG A 32 -6.91 -8.94 -9.16
CA ARG A 32 -7.52 -7.60 -9.06
C ARG A 32 -6.79 -6.76 -8.00
N ARG A 33 -6.49 -7.32 -6.83
CA ARG A 33 -5.69 -6.64 -5.80
C ARG A 33 -4.32 -6.21 -6.34
N LYS A 34 -3.59 -7.12 -6.98
CA LYS A 34 -2.27 -6.79 -7.56
C LYS A 34 -2.34 -5.69 -8.61
N ARG A 35 -3.39 -5.67 -9.45
CA ARG A 35 -3.62 -4.60 -10.42
C ARG A 35 -3.95 -3.27 -9.72
N ALA A 36 -4.78 -3.31 -8.69
CA ALA A 36 -5.13 -2.14 -7.88
C ALA A 36 -3.91 -1.55 -7.17
N VAL A 37 -3.08 -2.39 -6.53
CA VAL A 37 -1.81 -1.97 -5.91
C VAL A 37 -0.89 -1.24 -6.89
N LYS A 38 -0.76 -1.74 -8.13
CA LYS A 38 0.05 -1.05 -9.16
C LYS A 38 -0.53 0.31 -9.54
N LYS A 39 -1.86 0.41 -9.64
CA LYS A 39 -2.57 1.65 -9.99
C LYS A 39 -2.59 2.66 -8.84
N ALA A 40 -2.56 2.18 -7.59
CA ALA A 40 -2.50 3.00 -6.38
C ALA A 40 -1.29 3.96 -6.36
N ALA A 41 -0.20 3.64 -7.07
CA ALA A 41 0.95 4.53 -7.23
C ALA A 41 0.60 5.89 -7.84
N SER A 42 -0.56 6.04 -8.49
CA SER A 42 -1.06 7.30 -9.05
C SER A 42 -1.71 8.22 -8.01
N PHE A 43 -1.97 7.74 -6.80
CA PHE A 43 -2.72 8.44 -5.78
C PHE A 43 -1.84 8.73 -4.56
N THR A 44 -2.10 9.85 -3.90
CA THR A 44 -1.48 10.24 -2.63
C THR A 44 -2.52 10.44 -1.53
N ASN A 45 -3.77 10.02 -1.77
CA ASN A 45 -4.83 10.02 -0.78
C ASN A 45 -4.47 9.10 0.39
N GLU A 46 -4.66 9.60 1.61
CA GLU A 46 -4.28 8.94 2.84
C GLU A 46 -4.91 7.55 2.97
N GLN A 47 -6.21 7.41 2.69
CA GLN A 47 -6.92 6.14 2.85
C GLN A 47 -6.37 5.03 1.94
N ILE A 48 -5.97 5.40 0.72
CA ILE A 48 -5.31 4.45 -0.19
C ILE A 48 -3.96 4.03 0.38
N ILE A 49 -3.19 4.97 0.93
CA ILE A 49 -1.88 4.69 1.53
C ILE A 49 -2.03 3.81 2.78
N GLU A 50 -3.01 4.09 3.65
CA GLU A 50 -3.35 3.25 4.80
C GLU A 50 -3.75 1.84 4.37
N LYS A 51 -4.59 1.72 3.33
CA LYS A 51 -4.95 0.42 2.80
C LYS A 51 -3.74 -0.35 2.25
N LEU A 52 -2.78 0.32 1.62
CA LEU A 52 -1.53 -0.30 1.20
C LEU A 52 -0.73 -0.82 2.40
N PHE A 53 -0.64 -0.07 3.51
CA PHE A 53 0.02 -0.57 4.72
C PHE A 53 -0.67 -1.82 5.29
N LEU A 54 -2.00 -1.85 5.32
CA LEU A 54 -2.75 -3.04 5.76
C LEU A 54 -2.45 -4.25 4.87
N ILE A 55 -2.43 -4.08 3.55
CA ILE A 55 -2.10 -5.17 2.59
C ILE A 55 -0.66 -5.64 2.79
N LEU A 56 0.28 -4.72 3.04
CA LEU A 56 1.68 -5.07 3.29
C LEU A 56 1.84 -6.00 4.51
N LEU A 57 1.00 -5.81 5.53
CA LEU A 57 1.05 -6.58 6.77
C LEU A 57 0.27 -7.90 6.67
N LEU A 58 -0.88 -7.90 5.99
CA LEU A 58 -1.88 -8.97 6.12
C LEU A 58 -2.08 -9.81 4.85
N ASP A 59 -1.65 -9.37 3.66
CA ASP A 59 -1.90 -10.13 2.44
C ASP A 59 -1.01 -11.38 2.37
N GLU A 60 -1.64 -12.55 2.29
CA GLU A 60 -0.98 -13.85 2.26
C GLU A 60 -0.05 -14.03 1.05
N LYS A 61 -0.36 -13.38 -0.07
CA LYS A 61 0.38 -13.56 -1.32
C LYS A 61 1.61 -12.64 -1.31
N SER A 62 2.79 -13.25 -1.20
CA SER A 62 4.08 -12.53 -1.28
C SER A 62 4.22 -11.66 -2.53
N GLY A 63 3.65 -12.10 -3.66
CA GLY A 63 3.63 -11.32 -4.91
C GLY A 63 2.82 -10.02 -4.82
N ILE A 64 1.83 -9.93 -3.93
CA ILE A 64 1.09 -8.69 -3.63
C ILE A 64 1.90 -7.82 -2.67
N ARG A 65 2.39 -8.38 -1.56
CA ARG A 65 3.24 -7.63 -0.60
C ARG A 65 4.45 -6.99 -1.29
N LYS A 66 5.14 -7.74 -2.17
CA LYS A 66 6.22 -7.21 -3.01
C LYS A 66 5.75 -6.04 -3.89
N ALA A 67 4.58 -6.15 -4.51
CA ALA A 67 4.04 -5.08 -5.35
C ALA A 67 3.72 -3.82 -4.51
N VAL A 68 3.23 -4.00 -3.28
CA VAL A 68 2.96 -2.90 -2.35
C VAL A 68 4.23 -2.15 -2.01
N ILE A 69 5.31 -2.84 -1.64
CA ILE A 69 6.61 -2.20 -1.35
C ILE A 69 7.09 -1.35 -2.52
N SER A 70 7.01 -1.88 -3.73
CA SER A 70 7.38 -1.17 -4.96
C SER A 70 6.49 0.06 -5.19
N THR A 71 5.18 -0.05 -4.93
CA THR A 71 4.22 1.06 -5.03
C THR A 71 4.50 2.14 -3.98
N LEU A 72 4.72 1.78 -2.71
CA LEU A 72 5.08 2.74 -1.65
C LEU A 72 6.39 3.47 -2.00
N GLY A 73 7.38 2.77 -2.55
CA GLY A 73 8.61 3.38 -3.06
C GLY A 73 8.42 4.33 -4.26
N LYS A 74 7.28 4.27 -4.97
CA LYS A 74 6.91 5.27 -5.99
C LYS A 74 6.18 6.45 -5.35
N ILE A 75 5.34 6.20 -4.35
CA ILE A 75 4.61 7.25 -3.62
C ILE A 75 5.58 8.16 -2.86
N SER A 76 6.62 7.60 -2.22
CA SER A 76 7.68 8.36 -1.53
C SER A 76 8.48 9.31 -2.44
N LYS A 77 8.41 9.11 -3.76
CA LYS A 77 8.99 10.05 -4.73
C LYS A 77 8.11 11.26 -4.99
N LYS A 78 6.79 11.10 -4.85
CA LYS A 78 5.77 12.11 -5.15
C LYS A 78 5.47 13.01 -3.95
N THR A 79 5.45 12.43 -2.76
CA THR A 79 5.23 13.16 -1.50
C THR A 79 6.23 12.68 -0.45
N LYS A 80 6.71 13.60 0.39
CA LYS A 80 7.60 13.28 1.52
C LYS A 80 6.83 12.96 2.80
N GLU A 81 5.55 13.33 2.87
CA GLU A 81 4.68 13.23 4.05
C GLU A 81 4.68 11.84 4.68
N TYR A 82 4.73 10.78 3.85
CA TYR A 82 4.67 9.40 4.32
C TYR A 82 6.05 8.71 4.36
N ASN A 83 7.15 9.40 4.08
CA ASN A 83 8.45 8.75 3.90
C ASN A 83 8.92 7.99 5.14
N GLU A 84 8.79 8.59 6.32
CA GLU A 84 9.20 7.94 7.58
C GLU A 84 8.36 6.69 7.85
N LYS A 85 7.03 6.79 7.70
CA LYS A 85 6.10 5.65 7.86
C LYS A 85 6.39 4.55 6.83
N ILE A 86 6.71 4.92 5.58
CA ILE A 86 7.11 3.97 4.53
C ILE A 86 8.42 3.29 4.90
N ILE A 87 9.44 4.04 5.33
CA ILE A 87 10.73 3.48 5.73
C ILE A 87 10.53 2.48 6.88
N ALA A 88 9.84 2.87 7.96
CA ALA A 88 9.60 2.00 9.10
C ALA A 88 8.85 0.71 8.70
N ALA A 89 7.80 0.83 7.89
CA ALA A 89 7.04 -0.33 7.42
C ALA A 89 7.89 -1.28 6.56
N VAL A 90 8.69 -0.73 5.64
CA VAL A 90 9.55 -1.54 4.75
C VAL A 90 10.74 -2.15 5.51
N GLU A 91 11.27 -1.50 6.54
CA GLU A 91 12.28 -2.08 7.45
C GLU A 91 11.71 -3.26 8.24
N LYS A 92 10.49 -3.12 8.78
CA LYS A 92 9.81 -4.23 9.46
C LYS A 92 9.62 -5.43 8.54
N VAL A 93 9.29 -5.20 7.27
CA VAL A 93 9.19 -6.25 6.24
C VAL A 93 10.54 -6.89 5.94
N LEU A 94 11.61 -6.09 5.83
CA LEU A 94 12.96 -6.61 5.62
C LEU A 94 13.40 -7.55 6.76
N GLN A 95 13.05 -7.21 7.99
CA GLN A 95 13.36 -8.02 9.16
C GLN A 95 12.51 -9.30 9.19
N ASN A 96 11.19 -9.19 8.98
CA ASN A 96 10.25 -10.22 9.41
C ASN A 96 9.54 -11.01 8.30
N ASP A 97 9.50 -10.54 7.04
CA ASP A 97 8.72 -11.23 6.00
C ASP A 97 9.36 -12.60 5.65
N PRO A 98 8.61 -13.71 5.65
CA PRO A 98 9.19 -15.03 5.40
C PRO A 98 9.71 -15.18 3.95
N ASN A 99 9.23 -14.36 3.01
CA ASN A 99 9.56 -14.50 1.60
C ASN A 99 10.80 -13.67 1.21
N GLN A 100 11.85 -14.35 0.76
CA GLN A 100 13.11 -13.70 0.37
C GLN A 100 12.97 -12.70 -0.79
N SER A 101 12.07 -12.96 -1.74
CA SER A 101 11.82 -12.01 -2.85
C SER A 101 11.16 -10.72 -2.37
N VAL A 102 10.38 -10.78 -1.28
CA VAL A 102 9.80 -9.58 -0.64
C VAL A 102 10.90 -8.80 0.09
N LYS A 103 11.75 -9.48 0.87
CA LYS A 103 12.91 -8.85 1.53
C LYS A 103 13.86 -8.18 0.53
N GLN A 104 14.13 -8.81 -0.61
CA GLN A 104 14.97 -8.21 -1.65
C GLN A 104 14.37 -6.92 -2.23
N GLU A 105 13.06 -6.88 -2.47
CA GLU A 105 12.39 -5.65 -2.91
C GLU A 105 12.46 -4.57 -1.83
N ALA A 106 12.27 -4.94 -0.55
CA ALA A 106 12.41 -4.03 0.58
C ALA A 106 13.80 -3.37 0.62
N ARG A 107 14.89 -4.15 0.48
CA ARG A 107 16.26 -3.61 0.40
C ARG A 107 16.41 -2.60 -0.73
N LYS A 108 15.91 -2.92 -1.93
CA LYS A 108 15.98 -2.04 -3.10
C LYS A 108 15.23 -0.74 -2.88
N VAL A 109 14.02 -0.80 -2.31
CA VAL A 109 13.22 0.40 -2.05
C VAL A 109 13.84 1.26 -0.96
N LEU A 110 14.31 0.67 0.15
CA LEU A 110 14.98 1.41 1.21
C LEU A 110 16.24 2.13 0.72
N ALA A 111 17.08 1.44 -0.07
CA ALA A 111 18.25 2.05 -0.67
C ALA A 111 17.87 3.29 -1.50
N ARG A 112 16.80 3.21 -2.31
CA ARG A 112 16.35 4.34 -3.15
C ARG A 112 15.75 5.49 -2.36
N ILE A 113 15.07 5.23 -1.24
CA ILE A 113 14.45 6.28 -0.43
C ILE A 113 15.50 7.01 0.41
N LYS A 114 16.46 6.28 0.99
CA LYS A 114 17.47 6.85 1.91
C LYS A 114 18.61 7.59 1.21
N THR A 115 18.83 7.36 -0.09
CA THR A 115 19.84 8.08 -0.87
C THR A 115 19.31 9.34 -1.55
N LYS A 116 18.10 9.82 -1.19
CA LYS A 116 17.44 10.99 -1.77
C LYS A 116 17.42 12.13 -0.77
#